data_AF-A0A075GP04-F1
#
_entry.id   AF-A0A075GP04-F1
#
_cell.length_a   1.000
_cell.length_b   1.000
_cell.length_c   1.000
_cell.angle_alpha   90.00
_cell.angle_beta   90.00
_cell.angle_gamma   90.00
#
_symmetry.space_group_name_H-M   'P 1'
#
loop_
_entity.id
_entity.type
_entity.pdbx_description
1 polymer ?
#
loop_
_entity_poly.entity_id
_entity_poly.type
_entity_poly.pdbx_seq_one_letter_code
_entity_poly.pdbx_strand_id
1 'polypeptide(L)'
;MCQKKMSTVTEDQIRASLKQCMDPEIPISIVDLGLIYGINISEKNDVDIKMTMTTKGCPLHDTMVDDVKRYTRKVAGVNNVNVDIVWDPPWSMDKISEEAKSMMKNMGGQSTPAPLDYETALPQGVGKLVKQEDGSMMLANEHDQGFMVNQAIIDFWRSCNGERKVTELVDLFAQQTGLQRSQVEKEVMQLLKQLNEGGLIVITNQTDSPNVDFKKSN
;
A
#
# COMPACT_ATOMS: atom_id res chain seq x y z
N MET A 1 -46.69 -3.92 -25.83
CA MET A 1 -45.74 -4.45 -24.82
C MET A 1 -44.70 -3.37 -24.56
N CYS A 2 -44.75 -2.70 -23.41
CA CYS A 2 -43.78 -1.69 -23.03
C CYS A 2 -42.47 -2.40 -22.69
N GLN A 3 -41.44 -2.28 -23.53
CA GLN A 3 -40.10 -2.76 -23.17
C GLN A 3 -39.60 -1.88 -22.02
N LYS A 4 -39.59 -2.43 -20.81
CA LYS A 4 -38.85 -1.85 -19.68
C LYS A 4 -37.38 -1.77 -20.14
N LYS A 5 -36.88 -0.57 -20.42
CA LYS A 5 -35.42 -0.33 -20.44
C LYS A 5 -34.91 -0.78 -19.07
N MET A 6 -34.28 -1.95 -18.99
CA MET A 6 -33.44 -2.27 -17.84
C MET A 6 -32.39 -1.16 -17.81
N SER A 7 -32.38 -0.38 -16.73
CA SER A 7 -31.33 0.59 -16.47
C SER A 7 -30.03 -0.19 -16.32
N THR A 8 -29.31 -0.34 -17.42
CA THR A 8 -27.98 -0.96 -17.47
C THR A 8 -27.04 -0.13 -16.61
N VAL A 9 -26.32 -0.78 -15.71
CA VAL A 9 -25.28 -0.12 -14.91
C VAL A 9 -24.20 0.40 -15.86
N THR A 10 -23.76 1.64 -15.67
CA THR A 10 -22.70 2.23 -16.51
C THR A 10 -21.35 2.23 -15.81
N GLU A 11 -20.27 2.23 -16.60
CA GLU A 11 -18.90 2.34 -16.08
C GLU A 11 -18.73 3.62 -15.25
N ASP A 12 -19.30 4.75 -15.68
CA ASP A 12 -19.24 6.02 -14.94
C ASP A 12 -19.87 5.92 -13.54
N GLN A 13 -20.97 5.17 -13.39
CA GLN A 13 -21.60 4.96 -12.09
C GLN A 13 -20.70 4.13 -11.16
N ILE A 14 -20.04 3.09 -11.71
CA ILE A 14 -19.06 2.31 -10.96
C ILE A 14 -17.86 3.17 -10.58
N ARG A 15 -17.27 3.92 -11.53
CA ARG A 15 -16.13 4.81 -11.27
C ARG A 15 -16.47 5.87 -10.22
N ALA A 16 -17.64 6.50 -10.29
CA ALA A 16 -18.08 7.48 -9.31
C ALA A 16 -18.23 6.88 -7.91
N SER A 17 -18.68 5.62 -7.80
CA SER A 17 -18.73 4.92 -6.52
C SER A 17 -17.34 4.56 -6.00
N LEU A 18 -16.44 4.09 -6.88
CA LEU A 18 -15.06 3.75 -6.53
C LEU A 18 -14.21 4.96 -6.15
N LYS A 19 -14.56 6.17 -6.59
CA LYS A 19 -13.92 7.42 -6.11
C LYS A 19 -14.06 7.65 -4.60
N GLN A 20 -15.00 6.97 -3.94
CA GLN A 20 -15.14 7.01 -2.48
C GLN A 20 -14.19 6.03 -1.76
N CYS A 21 -13.60 5.09 -2.49
CA CYS A 21 -12.62 4.15 -1.97
C CYS A 21 -11.24 4.82 -1.97
N MET A 22 -10.71 5.07 -0.77
CA MET A 22 -9.40 5.70 -0.56
C MET A 22 -8.33 4.64 -0.32
N ASP A 23 -7.12 4.90 -0.81
CA ASP A 23 -5.98 4.05 -0.47
C ASP A 23 -5.57 4.27 1.01
N PRO A 24 -5.30 3.20 1.78
CA PRO A 24 -4.98 3.29 3.21
C PRO A 24 -3.58 3.84 3.48
N GLU A 25 -2.67 3.77 2.51
CA GLU A 25 -1.31 4.29 2.63
C GLU A 25 -1.23 5.71 2.09
N ILE A 26 -1.96 6.00 1.00
CA ILE A 26 -2.01 7.29 0.33
C ILE A 26 -3.46 7.76 0.36
N PRO A 27 -3.83 8.82 1.10
CA PRO A 27 -5.23 9.24 1.29
C PRO A 27 -5.82 9.93 0.04
N ILE A 28 -5.78 9.24 -1.10
CA ILE A 28 -6.28 9.60 -2.42
C ILE A 28 -7.14 8.44 -2.92
N SER A 29 -8.16 8.73 -3.73
CA SER A 29 -9.02 7.66 -4.25
C SER A 29 -8.26 6.74 -5.20
N ILE A 30 -8.59 5.45 -5.16
CA ILE A 30 -7.98 4.44 -6.03
C ILE A 30 -8.21 4.73 -7.53
N VAL A 31 -9.26 5.48 -7.85
CA VAL A 31 -9.54 5.93 -9.22
C VAL A 31 -8.57 7.04 -9.63
N ASP A 32 -8.33 8.01 -8.74
CA ASP A 32 -7.45 9.14 -9.01
C ASP A 32 -5.97 8.75 -8.93
N LEU A 33 -5.62 7.71 -8.17
CA LEU A 33 -4.31 7.04 -8.22
C LEU A 33 -4.10 6.23 -9.51
N GLY A 34 -5.15 5.98 -10.29
CA GLY A 34 -5.05 5.19 -11.51
C GLY A 34 -4.86 3.69 -11.27
N LEU A 35 -5.34 3.18 -10.14
CA LEU A 35 -5.27 1.74 -9.81
C LEU A 35 -6.30 0.91 -10.56
N ILE A 36 -7.36 1.53 -11.08
CA ILE A 36 -8.40 0.85 -11.86
C ILE A 36 -8.02 0.84 -13.34
N TYR A 37 -7.63 -0.33 -13.85
CA TYR A 37 -7.22 -0.52 -15.25
C TYR A 37 -8.38 -0.77 -16.19
N GLY A 38 -9.43 -1.41 -15.71
CA GLY A 38 -10.61 -1.69 -16.53
C GLY A 38 -11.81 -2.08 -15.70
N ILE A 39 -12.98 -1.70 -16.19
CA ILE A 39 -14.28 -2.12 -15.66
C ILE A 39 -15.05 -2.68 -16.84
N ASN A 40 -15.46 -3.95 -16.74
CA ASN A 40 -16.31 -4.60 -17.71
C ASN A 40 -17.67 -4.90 -17.06
N ILE A 41 -18.76 -4.57 -17.76
CA ILE A 41 -20.12 -4.76 -17.25
C ILE A 41 -20.85 -5.67 -18.22
N SER A 42 -21.31 -6.82 -17.74
CA SER A 42 -22.07 -7.76 -18.55
C SER A 42 -23.53 -7.32 -18.74
N GLU A 43 -24.23 -7.96 -19.69
CA GLU A 43 -25.67 -7.73 -19.91
C GLU A 43 -26.55 -8.03 -18.68
N LYS A 44 -26.02 -8.82 -17.72
CA LYS A 44 -26.69 -9.14 -16.45
C LYS A 44 -26.34 -8.16 -15.33
N ASN A 45 -25.62 -7.08 -15.63
CA ASN A 45 -25.03 -6.15 -14.67
C ASN A 45 -24.06 -6.82 -13.67
N ASP A 46 -23.40 -7.91 -14.10
CA ASP A 46 -22.21 -8.40 -13.38
C ASP A 46 -21.02 -7.51 -13.74
N VAL A 47 -20.25 -7.10 -12.74
CA VAL A 47 -19.15 -6.13 -12.88
C VAL A 47 -17.82 -6.83 -12.63
N ASP A 48 -16.97 -6.89 -13.64
CA ASP A 48 -15.61 -7.39 -13.55
C ASP A 48 -14.64 -6.20 -13.52
N ILE A 49 -13.87 -6.06 -12.46
CA ILE A 49 -12.91 -4.97 -12.26
C ILE A 49 -11.51 -5.54 -12.35
N LYS A 50 -10.69 -4.98 -13.24
CA LYS A 50 -9.25 -5.20 -13.25
C LYS A 50 -8.58 -4.02 -12.59
N MET A 51 -7.83 -4.31 -11.54
CA MET A 51 -7.07 -3.29 -10.82
C MET A 51 -5.64 -3.74 -10.57
N THR A 52 -4.77 -2.78 -10.32
CA THR A 52 -3.40 -3.01 -9.84
C THR A 52 -3.27 -2.46 -8.43
N MET A 53 -2.19 -2.81 -7.74
CA MET A 53 -1.79 -2.20 -6.49
C MET A 53 -0.50 -1.44 -6.69
N THR A 54 -0.25 -0.50 -5.78
CA THR A 54 0.98 0.29 -5.77
C THR A 54 2.21 -0.56 -5.35
N THR A 55 2.02 -1.66 -4.63
CA THR A 55 3.06 -2.62 -4.20
C THR A 55 2.61 -4.08 -4.29
N LYS A 56 3.56 -5.02 -4.36
CA LYS A 56 3.27 -6.46 -4.32
C LYS A 56 3.38 -6.98 -2.89
N GLY A 57 2.56 -7.97 -2.54
CA GLY A 57 2.64 -8.69 -1.26
C GLY A 57 2.18 -7.92 0.00
N CYS A 58 1.33 -6.89 -0.12
CA CYS A 58 0.76 -6.21 1.05
C CYS A 58 -0.51 -6.94 1.55
N PRO A 59 -0.67 -7.23 2.85
CA PRO A 59 -1.86 -7.88 3.41
C PRO A 59 -3.09 -6.96 3.34
N LEU A 60 -2.90 -5.70 2.97
CA LEU A 60 -3.97 -4.74 2.68
C LEU A 60 -4.66 -5.01 1.34
N HIS A 61 -4.08 -5.82 0.44
CA HIS A 61 -4.70 -6.15 -0.85
C HIS A 61 -6.07 -6.80 -0.68
N ASP A 62 -6.20 -7.74 0.25
CA ASP A 62 -7.47 -8.43 0.49
C ASP A 62 -8.54 -7.44 1.00
N THR A 63 -8.16 -6.58 1.95
CA THR A 63 -9.04 -5.51 2.47
C THR A 63 -9.45 -4.54 1.37
N MET A 64 -8.51 -4.15 0.51
CA MET A 64 -8.76 -3.24 -0.61
C MET A 64 -9.72 -3.87 -1.63
N VAL A 65 -9.51 -5.13 -1.98
CA VAL A 65 -10.40 -5.88 -2.87
C VAL A 65 -11.81 -5.96 -2.29
N ASP A 66 -11.93 -6.22 -1.00
CA ASP A 66 -13.23 -6.27 -0.32
C ASP A 66 -13.92 -4.90 -0.30
N ASP A 67 -13.17 -3.81 -0.06
CA ASP A 67 -13.71 -2.46 -0.11
C ASP A 67 -14.15 -2.07 -1.53
N VAL A 68 -13.36 -2.39 -2.56
CA VAL A 68 -13.74 -2.21 -3.98
C VAL A 68 -15.04 -2.95 -4.27
N LYS A 69 -15.14 -4.24 -3.93
CA LYS A 69 -16.37 -5.02 -4.09
C LYS A 69 -17.54 -4.37 -3.36
N ARG A 70 -17.33 -3.92 -2.12
CA ARG A 70 -18.34 -3.29 -1.29
C ARG A 70 -18.84 -1.97 -1.90
N TYR A 71 -17.95 -1.11 -2.39
CA TYR A 71 -18.33 0.15 -3.04
C TYR A 71 -19.07 -0.12 -4.35
N THR A 72 -18.56 -1.00 -5.22
CA THR A 72 -19.23 -1.37 -6.47
C THR A 72 -20.64 -1.91 -6.24
N ARG A 73 -20.83 -2.76 -5.23
CA ARG A 73 -22.17 -3.30 -4.86
C ARG A 73 -23.17 -2.25 -4.38
N LYS A 74 -22.73 -1.05 -3.99
CA LYS A 74 -23.64 0.05 -3.61
C LYS A 74 -24.34 0.66 -4.83
N VAL A 75 -23.81 0.44 -6.03
CA VAL A 75 -24.43 0.95 -7.26
C VAL A 75 -25.70 0.15 -7.56
N ALA A 76 -26.83 0.85 -7.65
CA ALA A 76 -28.12 0.23 -7.88
C ALA A 76 -28.15 -0.55 -9.20
N GLY A 77 -28.56 -1.81 -9.14
CA GLY A 77 -28.67 -2.69 -10.31
C GLY A 77 -27.46 -3.58 -10.57
N VAL A 78 -26.36 -3.42 -9.82
CA VAL A 78 -25.23 -4.35 -9.83
C VAL A 78 -25.67 -5.70 -9.27
N ASN A 79 -25.31 -6.78 -9.97
CA ASN A 79 -25.64 -8.14 -9.57
C ASN A 79 -24.45 -8.80 -8.85
N ASN A 80 -23.47 -9.30 -9.61
CA ASN A 80 -22.22 -9.81 -9.06
C ASN A 80 -21.05 -8.82 -9.26
N VAL A 81 -20.02 -8.94 -8.42
CA VAL A 81 -18.78 -8.16 -8.55
C VAL A 81 -17.58 -9.08 -8.43
N ASN A 82 -16.77 -9.15 -9.49
CA ASN A 82 -15.46 -9.77 -9.48
C ASN A 82 -14.36 -8.71 -9.52
N VAL A 83 -13.28 -8.94 -8.79
CA VAL A 83 -12.13 -8.03 -8.77
C VAL A 83 -10.88 -8.88 -8.95
N ASP A 84 -10.16 -8.62 -10.03
CA ASP A 84 -8.91 -9.28 -10.38
C ASP A 84 -7.75 -8.29 -10.22
N ILE A 85 -6.76 -8.68 -9.41
CA ILE A 85 -5.50 -7.94 -9.29
C ILE A 85 -4.58 -8.38 -10.43
N VAL A 86 -4.15 -7.41 -11.23
CA VAL A 86 -3.18 -7.59 -12.31
C VAL A 86 -1.92 -6.80 -12.02
N TRP A 87 -0.76 -7.39 -12.34
CA TRP A 87 0.55 -6.77 -12.16
C TRP A 87 1.19 -6.29 -13.46
N ASP A 88 0.55 -6.60 -14.59
CA ASP A 88 0.98 -6.21 -15.92
C ASP A 88 -0.16 -5.41 -16.61
N PRO A 89 0.09 -4.16 -17.04
CA PRO A 89 1.32 -3.40 -16.83
C PRO A 89 1.55 -3.00 -15.36
N PRO A 90 2.81 -2.83 -14.89
CA PRO A 90 3.07 -2.35 -13.54
C PRO A 90 2.54 -0.92 -13.35
N TRP A 91 2.13 -0.58 -12.13
CA TRP A 91 1.69 0.78 -11.82
C TRP A 91 2.86 1.76 -11.84
N SER A 92 2.64 2.99 -12.32
CA SER A 92 3.60 4.09 -12.27
C SER A 92 2.91 5.39 -11.90
N MET A 93 3.66 6.35 -11.36
CA MET A 93 3.14 7.66 -10.96
C MET A 93 2.52 8.46 -12.12
N ASP A 94 2.85 8.12 -13.37
CA ASP A 94 2.24 8.74 -14.56
C ASP A 94 0.73 8.48 -14.63
N LYS A 95 0.24 7.43 -13.95
CA LYS A 95 -1.17 7.05 -13.88
C LYS A 95 -1.99 7.92 -12.93
N ILE A 96 -1.35 8.71 -12.07
CA ILE A 96 -2.03 9.59 -11.11
C ILE A 96 -2.70 10.75 -11.87
N SER A 97 -3.94 11.08 -11.51
CA SER A 97 -4.66 12.21 -12.09
C SER A 97 -3.99 13.54 -11.78
N GLU A 98 -4.14 14.54 -12.65
CA GLU A 98 -3.56 15.88 -12.43
C GLU A 98 -4.08 16.54 -11.14
N GLU A 99 -5.34 16.27 -10.79
CA GLU A 99 -5.95 16.72 -9.54
C GLU A 99 -5.26 16.09 -8.32
N ALA A 100 -5.01 14.78 -8.35
CA ALA A 100 -4.30 14.06 -7.29
C ALA A 100 -2.82 14.48 -7.20
N LYS A 101 -2.14 14.69 -8.33
CA LYS A 101 -0.75 15.22 -8.37
C LYS A 101 -0.67 16.60 -7.69
N SER A 102 -1.66 17.46 -7.94
CA SER A 102 -1.73 18.79 -7.32
C SER A 102 -1.96 18.70 -5.80
N MET A 103 -2.83 17.79 -5.34
CA MET A 103 -3.02 17.53 -3.90
C MET A 103 -1.74 17.02 -3.24
N MET A 104 -1.03 16.08 -3.87
CA MET A 104 0.25 15.55 -3.39
C MET A 104 1.32 16.63 -3.25
N LYS A 105 1.42 17.53 -4.24
CA LYS A 105 2.37 18.65 -4.21
C LYS A 105 2.14 19.60 -3.02
N ASN A 106 0.88 19.77 -2.62
CA ASN A 106 0.50 20.61 -1.49
C ASN A 106 0.61 19.91 -0.13
N MET A 107 0.76 18.58 -0.10
CA MET A 107 0.93 17.78 1.13
C MET A 107 2.39 17.71 1.63
N GLY A 108 3.35 18.40 0.99
CA GLY A 108 4.62 18.77 1.63
C GLY A 108 5.58 17.64 2.03
N GLY A 109 5.54 16.45 1.41
CA GLY A 109 6.47 15.37 1.69
C GLY A 109 7.23 14.90 0.45
N GLN A 110 8.56 14.93 0.49
CA GLN A 110 9.46 14.22 -0.44
C GLN A 110 9.38 12.71 -0.22
N SER A 111 8.21 12.12 -0.42
CA SER A 111 8.02 10.67 -0.36
C SER A 111 7.28 10.28 -1.62
N THR A 112 7.97 9.58 -2.49
CA THR A 112 7.40 8.99 -3.70
C THR A 112 6.12 8.21 -3.33
N PRO A 113 5.00 8.44 -4.02
CA PRO A 113 3.77 7.66 -3.82
C PRO A 113 3.84 6.22 -4.31
N ALA A 114 5.03 5.68 -4.59
CA ALA A 114 5.22 4.25 -4.60
C ALA A 114 5.46 3.82 -3.14
N PRO A 115 4.52 3.11 -2.51
CA PRO A 115 4.79 2.47 -1.24
C PRO A 115 5.96 1.49 -1.41
N LEU A 116 6.57 1.18 -0.28
CA LEU A 116 7.73 0.30 -0.21
C LEU A 116 7.34 -1.07 -0.77
N ASP A 117 7.97 -1.50 -1.86
CA ASP A 117 7.77 -2.86 -2.36
C ASP A 117 8.38 -3.83 -1.34
N TYR A 118 7.54 -4.36 -0.45
CA TYR A 118 7.95 -5.21 0.66
C TYR A 118 8.62 -6.53 0.19
N GLU A 119 8.47 -6.91 -1.09
CA GLU A 119 9.20 -8.05 -1.66
C GLU A 119 10.67 -7.73 -1.98
N THR A 120 11.04 -6.46 -2.11
CA THR A 120 12.37 -6.00 -2.50
C THR A 120 13.01 -5.03 -1.50
N ALA A 121 12.23 -4.50 -0.56
CA ALA A 121 12.63 -3.62 0.51
C ALA A 121 13.63 -4.29 1.46
N LEU A 122 14.78 -3.64 1.65
CA LEU A 122 15.82 -4.05 2.59
C LEU A 122 15.87 -3.06 3.76
N PRO A 123 15.10 -3.27 4.84
CA PRO A 123 15.12 -2.40 6.00
C PRO A 123 16.46 -2.51 6.75
N GLN A 124 16.98 -1.36 7.15
CA GLN A 124 18.18 -1.18 7.95
C GLN A 124 17.83 -0.36 9.20
N GLY A 125 18.04 -0.93 10.37
CA GLY A 125 17.91 -0.22 11.64
C GLY A 125 18.96 0.88 11.77
N VAL A 126 18.52 2.09 12.09
CA VAL A 126 19.36 3.26 12.37
C VAL A 126 19.01 3.85 13.74
N GLY A 127 19.94 4.61 14.32
CA GLY A 127 19.82 5.16 15.67
C GLY A 127 20.54 4.34 16.74
N LYS A 128 20.23 4.62 18.00
CA LYS A 128 20.90 4.06 19.18
C LYS A 128 19.90 3.50 20.18
N LEU A 129 20.23 2.34 20.75
CA LEU A 129 19.49 1.78 21.88
C LEU A 129 19.96 2.44 23.17
N VAL A 130 19.05 3.11 23.86
CA VAL A 130 19.26 3.79 25.14
C VAL A 130 18.46 3.07 26.22
N LYS A 131 19.12 2.75 27.33
CA LYS A 131 18.44 2.26 28.54
C LYS A 131 18.21 3.43 29.48
N GLN A 132 16.96 3.65 29.88
CA GLN A 132 16.58 4.71 30.81
C GLN A 132 16.87 4.30 32.26
N GLU A 133 16.86 5.28 33.16
CA GLU A 133 17.12 5.10 34.60
C GLU A 133 16.10 4.17 35.27
N ASP A 134 14.86 4.16 34.77
CA ASP A 134 13.78 3.26 35.23
C ASP A 134 13.91 1.82 34.70
N GLY A 135 14.93 1.54 33.88
CA GLY A 135 15.19 0.24 33.29
C GLY A 135 14.44 -0.03 31.97
N SER A 136 13.60 0.89 31.51
CA SER A 136 12.96 0.80 30.20
C SER A 136 13.96 1.01 29.05
N MET A 137 13.63 0.46 27.87
CA MET A 137 14.48 0.52 26.69
C MET A 137 13.86 1.45 25.65
N MET A 138 14.70 2.26 25.02
CA MET A 138 14.29 3.27 24.04
C MET A 138 15.23 3.22 22.83
N LEU A 139 14.66 3.25 21.62
CA LEU A 139 15.42 3.53 20.41
C LEU A 139 15.38 5.04 20.16
N ALA A 140 16.54 5.67 20.09
CA ALA A 140 16.66 7.10 19.81
C ALA A 140 17.25 7.32 18.42
N ASN A 141 16.62 8.20 17.63
CA ASN A 141 17.16 8.63 16.34
C ASN A 141 18.26 9.70 16.52
N GLU A 142 18.83 10.21 15.43
CA GLU A 142 19.89 11.23 15.46
C GLU A 142 19.42 12.57 16.05
N HIS A 143 18.11 12.81 16.10
CA HIS A 143 17.49 14.02 16.65
C HIS A 143 17.11 13.84 18.14
N ASP A 144 17.60 12.78 18.80
CA ASP A 144 17.25 12.37 20.16
C ASP A 144 15.74 12.15 20.38
N GLN A 145 14.97 11.90 19.30
CA GLN A 145 13.59 11.46 19.43
C GLN A 145 13.56 9.97 19.74
N GLY A 146 12.96 9.64 20.87
CA GLY A 146 12.93 8.31 21.45
C GLY A 146 11.62 7.57 21.23
N PHE A 147 11.72 6.32 20.75
CA PHE A 147 10.62 5.37 20.67
C PHE A 147 10.80 4.30 21.75
N MET A 148 9.85 4.18 22.68
CA MET A 148 9.91 3.15 23.72
C MET A 148 9.71 1.76 23.10
N VAL A 149 10.58 0.82 23.45
CA VAL A 149 10.62 -0.51 22.85
C VAL A 149 10.71 -1.61 23.89
N ASN A 150 10.24 -2.80 23.52
CA ASN A 150 10.47 -4.03 24.27
C ASN A 150 11.55 -4.88 23.57
N GLN A 151 11.89 -6.03 24.17
CA GLN A 151 12.92 -6.92 23.62
C GLN A 151 12.58 -7.42 22.20
N ALA A 152 11.31 -7.70 21.91
CA ALA A 152 10.89 -8.16 20.58
C ALA A 152 11.12 -7.09 19.49
N ILE A 153 10.82 -5.82 19.79
CA ILE A 153 11.06 -4.71 18.85
C ILE A 153 12.56 -4.45 18.69
N ILE A 154 13.37 -4.62 19.75
CA ILE A 154 14.82 -4.52 19.66
C ILE A 154 15.38 -5.63 18.76
N ASP A 155 14.92 -6.86 18.92
CA ASP A 155 15.35 -8.00 18.12
C ASP A 155 14.92 -7.83 16.65
N PHE A 156 13.71 -7.31 16.41
CA PHE A 156 13.24 -6.91 15.08
C PHE A 156 14.14 -5.84 14.47
N TRP A 157 14.36 -4.73 15.17
CA TRP A 157 15.20 -3.63 14.69
C TRP A 157 16.63 -4.08 14.38
N ARG A 158 17.20 -4.99 15.18
CA ARG A 158 18.51 -5.62 14.91
C ARG A 158 18.50 -6.55 13.70
N SER A 159 17.37 -7.21 13.43
CA SER A 159 17.21 -8.08 12.26
C SER A 159 17.11 -7.30 10.95
N CYS A 160 16.71 -6.03 11.01
CA CYS A 160 16.78 -5.07 9.91
C CYS A 160 18.24 -4.65 9.67
N ASN A 161 19.00 -5.47 8.95
CA ASN A 161 20.43 -5.26 8.70
C ASN A 161 20.74 -4.69 7.30
N GLY A 162 19.71 -4.35 6.50
CA GLY A 162 19.87 -3.90 5.12
C GLY A 162 20.16 -5.01 4.10
N GLU A 163 20.15 -6.29 4.51
CA GLU A 163 20.36 -7.43 3.62
C GLU A 163 19.13 -8.34 3.52
N ARG A 164 18.27 -8.35 4.55
CA ARG A 164 17.06 -9.18 4.58
C ARG A 164 15.86 -8.45 4.02
N LYS A 165 15.08 -9.16 3.20
CA LYS A 165 13.80 -8.66 2.71
C LYS A 165 12.74 -8.67 3.80
N VAL A 166 11.73 -7.81 3.67
CA VAL A 166 10.58 -7.80 4.60
C VAL A 166 9.87 -9.16 4.61
N THR A 167 9.76 -9.84 3.46
CA THR A 167 9.19 -11.20 3.37
C THR A 167 9.97 -12.22 4.20
N GLU A 168 11.31 -12.13 4.22
CA GLU A 168 12.16 -13.01 5.04
C GLU A 168 12.03 -12.70 6.53
N LEU A 169 11.84 -11.42 6.89
CA LEU A 169 11.53 -11.04 8.26
C LEU A 169 10.18 -11.63 8.69
N VAL A 170 9.14 -11.52 7.87
CA VAL A 170 7.82 -12.10 8.14
C VAL A 170 7.92 -13.61 8.36
N ASP A 171 8.65 -14.32 7.49
CA ASP A 171 8.83 -15.77 7.63
C ASP A 171 9.59 -16.13 8.91
N LEU A 172 10.63 -15.38 9.28
CA LEU A 172 11.38 -15.59 10.51
C LEU A 172 10.50 -15.41 11.76
N PHE A 173 9.73 -14.32 11.80
CA PHE A 173 8.86 -14.03 12.94
C PHE A 173 7.65 -14.97 13.01
N ALA A 174 7.12 -15.44 11.87
CA ALA A 174 6.08 -16.47 11.83
C ALA A 174 6.58 -17.80 12.41
N GLN A 175 7.81 -18.21 12.08
CA GLN A 175 8.42 -19.41 12.65
C GLN A 175 8.66 -19.30 14.16
N GLN A 176 9.08 -18.13 14.65
CA GLN A 176 9.37 -17.93 16.07
C GLN A 176 8.11 -17.81 16.94
N THR A 177 7.08 -17.14 16.44
CA THR A 177 5.84 -16.88 17.21
C THR A 177 4.81 -17.99 17.09
N GLY A 178 4.92 -18.84 16.06
CA GLY A 178 3.91 -19.85 15.72
C GLY A 178 2.59 -19.27 15.22
N LEU A 179 2.54 -17.96 14.94
CA LEU A 179 1.39 -17.27 14.39
C LEU A 179 1.25 -17.51 12.88
N GLN A 180 0.05 -17.27 12.35
CA GLN A 180 -0.16 -17.31 10.90
C GLN A 180 0.63 -16.20 10.22
N ARG A 181 1.25 -16.53 9.07
CA ARG A 181 2.03 -15.60 8.25
C ARG A 181 1.30 -14.28 7.98
N SER A 182 0.02 -14.35 7.61
CA SER A 182 -0.81 -13.15 7.33
C SER A 182 -1.01 -12.24 8.55
N GLN A 183 -1.02 -12.79 9.76
CA GLN A 183 -1.10 -12.03 10.99
C GLN A 183 0.24 -11.37 11.31
N VAL A 184 1.34 -12.12 11.19
CA VAL A 184 2.70 -11.59 11.39
C VAL A 184 3.05 -10.52 10.37
N GLU A 185 2.62 -10.68 9.13
CA GLU A 185 2.82 -9.72 8.06
C GLU A 185 2.23 -8.34 8.41
N LYS A 186 1.00 -8.30 8.94
CA LYS A 186 0.36 -7.05 9.39
C LYS A 186 1.13 -6.38 10.51
N GLU A 187 1.55 -7.14 11.52
CA GLU A 187 2.31 -6.62 12.66
C GLU A 187 3.70 -6.11 12.23
N VAL A 188 4.39 -6.85 11.37
CA VAL A 188 5.71 -6.47 10.82
C VAL A 188 5.61 -5.20 9.99
N MET A 189 4.61 -5.08 9.12
CA MET A 189 4.41 -3.88 8.31
C MET A 189 4.06 -2.67 9.17
N GLN A 190 3.19 -2.82 10.16
CA GLN A 190 2.85 -1.74 11.09
C GLN A 190 4.08 -1.29 11.88
N LEU A 191 4.92 -2.23 12.34
CA LEU A 191 6.14 -1.92 13.06
C LEU A 191 7.18 -1.22 12.17
N LEU A 192 7.37 -1.69 10.94
CA LEU A 192 8.25 -1.03 9.95
C LEU A 192 7.81 0.39 9.69
N LYS A 193 6.51 0.62 9.49
CA LYS A 193 5.94 1.96 9.29
C LYS A 193 6.22 2.86 10.49
N GLN A 194 5.95 2.40 11.71
CA GLN A 194 6.21 3.16 12.94
C GLN A 194 7.68 3.53 13.12
N LEU A 195 8.58 2.58 12.87
CA LEU A 195 10.02 2.82 12.98
C LEU A 195 10.56 3.73 11.87
N ASN A 196 10.01 3.62 10.64
CA ASN A 196 10.35 4.51 9.54
C ASN A 196 9.87 5.95 9.80
N GLU A 197 8.63 6.13 10.26
CA GLU A 197 8.10 7.45 10.69
C GLU A 197 8.91 8.04 11.86
N GLY A 198 9.41 7.19 12.75
CA GLY A 198 10.31 7.59 13.84
C GLY A 198 11.76 7.87 13.43
N GLY A 199 12.13 7.65 12.15
CA GLY A 199 13.51 7.80 11.68
C GLY A 199 14.48 6.77 12.29
N LEU A 200 13.98 5.60 12.68
CA LEU A 200 14.73 4.50 13.30
C LEU A 200 15.01 3.35 12.32
N ILE A 201 14.43 3.39 11.13
CA ILE A 201 14.74 2.46 10.03
C ILE A 201 14.90 3.29 8.75
N VAL A 202 15.85 2.88 7.92
CA VAL A 202 16.02 3.30 6.53
C VAL A 202 15.77 2.09 5.64
N ILE A 203 15.09 2.25 4.51
CA ILE A 203 14.84 1.13 3.60
C ILE A 203 15.62 1.37 2.31
N THR A 204 16.69 0.60 2.13
CA THR A 204 17.64 0.74 1.01
C THR A 204 17.35 -0.28 -0.08
N ASN A 205 16.41 0.05 -0.98
CA ASN A 205 16.37 -0.47 -2.35
C ASN A 205 15.30 0.28 -3.19
N GLN A 206 15.24 1.60 -3.06
CA GLN A 206 14.86 2.36 -4.24
C GLN A 206 16.04 2.23 -5.20
N THR A 207 15.92 1.38 -6.21
CA THR A 207 16.56 1.74 -7.49
C THR A 207 16.07 3.17 -7.73
N ASP A 208 16.96 4.13 -7.53
CA ASP A 208 16.85 5.48 -8.07
C ASP A 208 16.94 5.32 -9.58
N SER A 209 15.84 4.82 -10.11
CA SER A 209 15.46 4.91 -11.49
C SER A 209 14.07 5.46 -11.37
N PRO A 210 13.91 6.79 -11.36
CA PRO A 210 12.77 7.33 -12.07
C PRO A 210 12.64 6.50 -13.35
N ASN A 211 11.51 5.85 -13.57
CA ASN A 211 11.16 5.27 -14.88
C ASN A 211 10.94 6.39 -15.92
N VAL A 212 11.73 7.45 -15.83
CA VAL A 212 11.75 8.63 -16.65
C VAL A 212 13.10 8.64 -17.33
N ASP A 213 13.21 7.81 -18.37
CA ASP A 213 14.13 8.13 -19.46
C ASP A 213 13.55 9.39 -20.13
N PHE A 214 13.96 10.56 -19.64
CA PHE A 214 13.73 11.80 -20.34
C PHE A 214 14.49 11.71 -21.66
N LYS A 215 13.82 11.23 -22.71
CA LYS A 215 14.21 11.52 -24.07
C LYS A 215 14.26 13.03 -24.22
N LYS A 216 15.46 13.59 -24.12
CA LYS A 216 15.76 14.92 -24.66
C LYS A 216 15.60 14.81 -26.17
N SER A 217 14.47 15.28 -26.67
CA SER A 217 14.32 15.58 -28.09
C SER A 217 15.26 16.75 -28.41
N ASN A 218 16.19 16.50 -29.32
CA ASN A 218 16.96 17.51 -30.02
C ASN A 218 16.24 17.85 -31.33
#